data_AF-A0A7S0HMM2-F1
#
_entry.id   AF-A0A7S0HMM2-F1
#
_cell.length_a   1.000
_cell.length_b   1.000
_cell.length_c   1.000
_cell.angle_alpha   90.00
_cell.angle_beta   90.00
_cell.angle_gamma   90.00
#
_symmetry.space_group_name_H-M   'P 1'
#
loop_
_entity.id
_entity.type
_entity.pdbx_description
1 polymer ?
#
loop_
_entity_poly.entity_id
_entity_poly.type
_entity_poly.pdbx_seq_one_letter_code
_entity_poly.pdbx_strand_id
1 'polypeptide(L)'
;LGALSGLAGMQFFQVAGPRLGLRRVCALNLAILAAAVAAAALAFGAIPASGGLSAATLLFLGCIVLSRFGLYGFDTGLLQLEQLHVDEAHRGALGAVESTLCSLGTMSIFIATLVAARDPDAFGLIVHGSALFVAAGGATYLAWYLLWHEHEHVHGEGGSAPLHAHTTQQKRELNESGTLKTHTHLHFHPSDKCVPSAAHGHGQGHGHSHGHGEA
;
A
#
# COMPACT_ATOMS: atom_id res chain seq x y z
N LEU A 1 11.60 7.71 21.22
CA LEU A 1 11.15 8.57 20.10
C LEU A 1 10.65 7.76 18.91
N GLY A 2 11.45 6.87 18.30
CA GLY A 2 11.02 6.05 17.16
C GLY A 2 9.77 5.17 17.38
N ALA A 3 9.61 4.60 18.58
CA ALA A 3 8.41 3.81 18.92
C ALA A 3 7.14 4.68 19.03
N LEU A 4 7.25 5.88 19.60
CA LEU A 4 6.13 6.81 19.72
C LEU A 4 5.71 7.38 18.36
N SER A 5 6.67 7.68 17.47
CA SER A 5 6.36 8.08 16.10
C SER A 5 5.70 6.96 15.29
N GLY A 6 6.03 5.69 15.56
CA GLY A 6 5.36 4.55 14.97
C GLY A 6 3.91 4.41 15.45
N LEU A 7 3.66 4.53 16.76
CA LEU A 7 2.31 4.54 17.33
C LEU A 7 1.45 5.70 16.79
N ALA A 8 2.05 6.88 16.63
CA ALA A 8 1.39 8.04 16.05
C ALA A 8 1.00 7.81 14.58
N GLY A 9 1.84 7.13 13.79
CA GLY A 9 1.53 6.74 12.41
C GLY A 9 0.31 5.82 12.33
N MET A 10 0.20 4.87 13.25
CA MET A 10 -0.95 3.97 13.35
C MET A 10 -2.25 4.70 13.75
N GLN A 11 -2.18 5.65 14.69
CA GLN A 11 -3.35 6.45 15.07
C GLN A 11 -3.80 7.39 13.95
N PHE A 12 -2.86 8.02 13.24
CA PHE A 12 -3.17 8.84 12.07
C PHE A 12 -3.89 8.01 11.01
N PHE A 13 -3.39 6.80 10.76
CA PHE A 13 -3.99 5.87 9.83
C PHE A 13 -5.42 5.46 10.23
N GLN A 14 -5.68 5.16 11.50
CA GLN A 14 -7.02 4.82 12.02
C GLN A 14 -8.03 5.98 11.90
N VAL A 15 -7.56 7.23 12.01
CA VAL A 15 -8.41 8.42 11.90
C VAL A 15 -8.62 8.86 10.45
N ALA A 16 -7.61 8.71 9.60
CA ALA A 16 -7.65 9.13 8.20
C ALA A 16 -8.31 8.09 7.28
N GLY A 17 -8.20 6.80 7.61
CA GLY A 17 -8.74 5.67 6.85
C GLY A 17 -10.23 5.81 6.50
N PRO A 18 -11.13 6.10 7.46
CA PRO A 18 -12.56 6.28 7.20
C PRO A 18 -12.91 7.45 6.29
N ARG A 19 -11.99 8.41 6.07
CA ARG A 19 -12.26 9.66 5.36
C ARG A 19 -11.64 9.73 3.97
N LEU A 20 -10.48 9.12 3.78
CA LEU A 20 -9.67 9.26 2.56
C LEU A 20 -9.62 7.99 1.73
N GLY A 21 -10.10 6.86 2.25
CA GLY A 21 -9.99 5.55 1.60
C GLY A 21 -8.60 4.94 1.82
N LEU A 22 -8.59 3.64 2.07
CA LEU A 22 -7.43 2.89 2.54
C LEU A 22 -6.21 3.05 1.62
N ARG A 23 -6.42 2.89 0.30
CA ARG A 23 -5.35 3.01 -0.70
C ARG A 23 -4.68 4.38 -0.74
N ARG A 24 -5.45 5.46 -0.58
CA ARG A 24 -4.90 6.83 -0.58
C ARG A 24 -4.09 7.11 0.68
N VAL A 25 -4.52 6.57 1.82
CA VAL A 25 -3.78 6.71 3.09
C VAL A 25 -2.45 5.95 3.02
N CYS A 26 -2.42 4.74 2.44
CA CYS A 26 -1.18 4.02 2.20
C CYS A 26 -0.23 4.81 1.28
N ALA A 27 -0.74 5.33 0.16
CA ALA A 27 0.04 6.14 -0.78
C ALA A 27 0.62 7.41 -0.11
N LEU A 28 -0.16 8.08 0.76
CA LEU A 28 0.30 9.27 1.49
C LEU A 28 1.39 8.94 2.51
N ASN A 29 1.24 7.85 3.28
CA ASN A 29 2.27 7.41 4.23
C ASN A 29 3.58 7.03 3.53
N LEU A 30 3.47 6.36 2.37
CA LEU A 30 4.60 6.04 1.53
C LEU A 30 5.27 7.30 0.96
N ALA A 31 4.49 8.30 0.54
CA ALA A 31 5.03 9.58 0.08
C ALA A 31 5.76 10.32 1.20
N ILE A 32 5.24 10.32 2.43
CA ILE A 32 5.91 10.86 3.61
C ILE A 32 7.23 10.13 3.86
N LEU A 33 7.23 8.78 3.82
CA LEU A 33 8.43 7.97 3.97
C LEU A 33 9.48 8.33 2.91
N ALA A 34 9.09 8.35 1.63
CA ALA A 34 10.00 8.65 0.52
C ALA A 34 10.59 10.07 0.63
N ALA A 35 9.75 11.08 0.92
CA ALA A 35 10.19 12.46 1.10
C ALA A 35 11.13 12.61 2.29
N ALA A 36 10.83 11.96 3.43
CA ALA A 36 11.66 12.00 4.62
C ALA A 36 13.02 11.34 4.37
N VAL A 37 13.06 10.19 3.69
CA VAL A 37 14.31 9.49 3.37
C VAL A 37 15.15 10.27 2.34
N ALA A 38 14.52 10.86 1.33
CA ALA A 38 15.21 11.73 0.36
C ALA A 38 15.80 12.97 1.06
N ALA A 39 15.03 13.62 1.93
CA ALA A 39 15.52 14.75 2.73
C ALA A 39 16.66 14.34 3.68
N ALA A 40 16.59 13.14 4.28
CA ALA A 40 17.69 12.61 5.10
C ALA A 40 18.96 12.40 4.27
N ALA A 41 18.87 11.79 3.09
CA ALA A 41 20.02 11.58 2.20
C ALA A 41 20.66 12.92 1.78
N LEU A 42 19.85 13.92 1.43
CA LEU A 42 20.33 15.27 1.09
C LEU A 42 20.96 15.98 2.30
N ALA A 43 20.33 15.90 3.48
CA ALA A 43 20.84 16.50 4.70
C ALA A 43 22.18 15.89 5.12
N PHE A 44 22.37 14.57 4.90
CA PHE A 44 23.63 13.89 5.17
C PHE A 44 24.79 14.47 4.37
N GLY A 45 24.59 14.78 3.08
CA GLY A 45 25.60 15.43 2.25
C GLY A 45 25.96 16.86 2.67
N ALA A 46 25.11 17.51 3.47
CA ALA A 46 25.34 18.85 4.01
C ALA A 46 25.97 18.86 5.41
N ILE A 47 26.28 17.69 6.00
CA ILE A 47 26.89 17.63 7.33
C ILE A 47 28.36 18.08 7.25
N PRO A 48 28.77 19.12 8.01
CA PRO A 48 30.13 19.61 7.98
C PRO A 48 31.12 18.59 8.54
N ALA A 49 32.28 18.46 7.87
CA ALA A 49 33.35 17.54 8.25
C ALA A 49 33.96 17.83 9.64
N SER A 50 33.76 19.03 10.18
CA SER A 50 34.23 19.43 11.52
C SER A 50 33.57 18.63 12.64
N GLY A 51 32.49 17.88 12.35
CA GLY A 51 31.71 17.15 13.34
C GLY A 51 30.94 18.10 14.27
N GLY A 52 29.79 17.64 14.76
CA GLY A 52 29.01 18.39 15.76
C GLY A 52 27.50 18.45 15.48
N LEU A 53 26.79 19.04 16.44
CA LEU A 53 25.35 19.26 16.38
C LEU A 53 25.03 20.46 15.48
N SER A 54 25.11 20.25 14.18
CA SER A 54 24.73 21.26 13.17
C SER A 54 23.23 21.19 12.86
N ALA A 55 22.69 22.23 12.22
CA ALA A 55 21.32 22.20 11.70
C ALA A 55 21.09 21.03 10.72
N ALA A 56 22.11 20.68 9.91
CA ALA A 56 22.04 19.53 9.00
C ALA A 56 21.97 18.19 9.77
N THR A 57 22.72 18.05 10.86
CA THR A 57 22.68 16.87 11.74
C THR A 57 21.31 16.70 12.39
N LEU A 58 20.70 17.80 12.86
CA LEU A 58 19.35 17.79 13.45
C LEU A 58 18.28 17.49 12.40
N LEU A 59 18.40 18.05 11.20
CA LEU A 59 17.51 17.77 10.08
C LEU A 59 17.59 16.28 9.68
N PHE A 60 18.80 15.74 9.52
CA PHE A 60 19.02 14.33 9.24
C PHE A 60 18.30 13.44 10.28
N LEU A 61 18.54 13.70 11.57
CA LEU A 61 17.92 12.91 12.65
C LEU A 61 16.39 13.06 12.67
N GLY A 62 15.87 14.27 12.47
CA GLY A 62 14.44 14.55 12.37
C GLY A 62 13.78 13.82 11.20
N CYS A 63 14.42 13.80 10.04
CA CYS A 63 13.96 13.07 8.86
C CYS A 63 13.95 11.56 9.10
N ILE A 64 14.92 10.99 9.81
CA ILE A 64 14.91 9.57 10.20
C ILE A 64 13.75 9.26 11.16
N VAL A 65 13.38 10.17 12.06
CA VAL A 65 12.20 9.98 12.90
C VAL A 65 10.91 10.05 12.08
N LEU A 66 10.81 11.01 11.16
CA LEU A 66 9.66 11.15 10.26
C LEU A 66 9.50 9.97 9.31
N SER A 67 10.59 9.40 8.82
CA SER A 67 10.54 8.21 7.96
C SER A 67 9.93 7.01 8.68
N ARG A 68 10.18 6.86 9.99
CA ARG A 68 9.52 5.82 10.80
C ARG A 68 8.01 6.00 10.86
N PHE A 69 7.53 7.24 11.01
CA PHE A 69 6.09 7.51 10.99
C PHE A 69 5.45 7.03 9.68
N GLY A 70 6.03 7.41 8.54
CA GLY A 70 5.52 6.99 7.23
C GLY A 70 5.61 5.48 7.00
N LEU A 71 6.71 4.85 7.45
CA LEU A 71 6.90 3.41 7.33
C LEU A 71 5.85 2.61 8.11
N TYR A 72 5.64 2.90 9.40
CA TYR A 72 4.66 2.17 10.21
C TYR A 72 3.21 2.41 9.74
N GLY A 73 2.91 3.63 9.29
CA GLY A 73 1.60 3.93 8.70
C GLY A 73 1.35 3.18 7.39
N PHE A 74 2.38 3.07 6.54
CA PHE A 74 2.31 2.29 5.30
C PHE A 74 2.16 0.79 5.58
N ASP A 75 2.99 0.23 6.47
CA ASP A 75 2.99 -1.19 6.86
C ASP A 75 1.61 -1.65 7.37
N THR A 76 1.03 -0.88 8.30
CA THR A 76 -0.32 -1.17 8.82
C THR A 76 -1.37 -1.12 7.70
N GLY A 77 -1.25 -0.16 6.79
CA GLY A 77 -2.16 -0.02 5.67
C GLY A 77 -2.02 -1.11 4.61
N LEU A 78 -0.79 -1.59 4.38
CA LEU A 78 -0.53 -2.70 3.49
C LEU A 78 -1.14 -3.99 4.03
N LEU A 79 -0.96 -4.28 5.32
CA LEU A 79 -1.59 -5.43 5.98
C LEU A 79 -3.12 -5.40 5.84
N GLN A 80 -3.75 -4.22 5.99
CA GLN A 80 -5.20 -4.09 5.77
C GLN A 80 -5.60 -4.30 4.31
N LEU A 81 -4.80 -3.80 3.35
CA LEU A 81 -5.06 -4.04 1.93
C LEU A 81 -4.96 -5.52 1.59
N GLU A 82 -3.99 -6.24 2.14
CA GLU A 82 -3.85 -7.68 1.96
C GLU A 82 -5.03 -8.44 2.58
N GLN A 83 -5.46 -8.06 3.78
CA GLN A 83 -6.64 -8.65 4.40
C GLN A 83 -7.92 -8.45 3.57
N LEU A 84 -8.06 -7.32 2.86
CA LEU A 84 -9.24 -7.08 2.04
C LEU A 84 -9.21 -7.80 0.69
N HIS A 85 -8.05 -7.86 0.04
CA HIS A 85 -7.94 -8.31 -1.35
C HIS A 85 -7.42 -9.74 -1.52
N VAL A 86 -6.75 -10.30 -0.51
CA VAL A 86 -6.16 -11.64 -0.57
C VAL A 86 -7.10 -12.65 0.08
N ASP A 87 -7.29 -13.78 -0.60
CA ASP A 87 -8.05 -14.90 -0.06
C ASP A 87 -7.38 -15.52 1.17
N GLU A 88 -8.17 -15.91 2.17
CA GLU A 88 -7.69 -16.41 3.47
C GLU A 88 -6.71 -17.58 3.33
N ALA A 89 -6.94 -18.46 2.36
CA ALA A 89 -6.07 -19.60 2.07
C ALA A 89 -4.64 -19.19 1.63
N HIS A 90 -4.47 -17.99 1.09
CA HIS A 90 -3.21 -17.50 0.53
C HIS A 90 -2.52 -16.44 1.39
N ARG A 91 -3.22 -15.85 2.37
CA ARG A 91 -2.66 -14.81 3.26
C ARG A 91 -1.41 -15.27 4.01
N GLY A 92 -1.42 -16.51 4.51
CA GLY A 92 -0.26 -17.07 5.23
C GLY A 92 0.98 -17.19 4.35
N ALA A 93 0.80 -17.58 3.08
CA ALA A 93 1.90 -17.69 2.14
C ALA A 93 2.47 -16.31 1.74
N LEU A 94 1.61 -15.32 1.51
CA LEU A 94 2.06 -13.95 1.21
C LEU A 94 2.81 -13.32 2.40
N GLY A 95 2.27 -13.42 3.61
CA GLY A 95 2.94 -12.92 4.81
C GLY A 95 4.29 -13.62 5.07
N ALA A 96 4.41 -14.91 4.72
CA ALA A 96 5.69 -15.61 4.78
C ALA A 96 6.70 -15.03 3.78
N VAL A 97 6.29 -14.78 2.53
CA VAL A 97 7.15 -14.16 1.51
C VAL A 97 7.59 -12.77 1.96
N GLU A 98 6.67 -11.92 2.42
CA GLU A 98 6.98 -10.59 2.94
C GLU A 98 8.01 -10.65 4.09
N SER A 99 7.77 -11.53 5.07
CA SER A 99 8.67 -11.73 6.21
C SER A 99 10.08 -12.18 5.79
N THR A 100 10.17 -13.09 4.81
CA THR A 100 11.47 -13.55 4.29
C THR A 100 12.23 -12.44 3.56
N LEU A 101 11.54 -11.61 2.76
CA LEU A 101 12.14 -10.46 2.08
C LEU A 101 12.64 -9.41 3.08
N CYS A 102 11.85 -9.13 4.12
CA CYS A 102 12.25 -8.23 5.20
C CYS A 102 13.48 -8.75 5.97
N SER A 103 13.50 -10.05 6.27
CA SER A 103 14.63 -10.71 6.92
C SER A 103 15.90 -10.66 6.05
N LEU A 104 15.76 -10.90 4.74
CA LEU A 104 16.85 -10.79 3.77
C LEU A 104 17.41 -9.37 3.71
N GLY A 105 16.55 -8.35 3.64
CA GLY A 105 16.95 -6.94 3.68
C GLY A 105 17.70 -6.60 4.97
N THR A 106 17.21 -7.10 6.10
CA THR A 106 17.83 -6.91 7.42
C THR A 106 19.22 -7.57 7.51
N MET A 107 19.37 -8.79 6.98
CA MET A 107 20.69 -9.44 6.90
C MET A 107 21.64 -8.69 5.95
N SER A 108 21.12 -8.20 4.82
CA SER A 108 21.90 -7.43 3.84
C SER A 108 22.48 -6.15 4.45
N ILE A 109 21.68 -5.40 5.22
CA ILE A 109 22.17 -4.19 5.90
C ILE A 109 23.18 -4.52 7.01
N PHE A 110 23.00 -5.63 7.75
CA PHE A 110 23.98 -6.06 8.74
C PHE A 110 25.33 -6.39 8.12
N ILE A 111 25.32 -7.16 7.02
CA ILE A 111 26.55 -7.50 6.29
C ILE A 111 27.20 -6.22 5.74
N ALA A 112 26.42 -5.35 5.10
CA ALA A 112 26.93 -4.08 4.56
C ALA A 112 27.57 -3.23 5.65
N THR A 113 26.93 -3.13 6.82
CA THR A 113 27.45 -2.38 7.98
C THR A 113 28.73 -2.99 8.52
N LEU A 114 28.81 -4.32 8.61
CA LEU A 114 30.02 -5.02 9.09
C LEU A 114 31.21 -4.78 8.16
N VAL A 115 31.00 -4.81 6.85
CA VAL A 115 32.03 -4.52 5.85
C VAL A 115 32.44 -3.05 5.89
N ALA A 116 31.47 -2.14 6.02
CA ALA A 116 31.70 -0.70 6.06
C ALA A 116 32.30 -0.19 7.38
N ALA A 117 32.33 -1.00 8.45
CA ALA A 117 32.79 -0.58 9.78
C ALA A 117 34.24 -0.05 9.82
N ARG A 118 35.04 -0.30 8.78
CA ARG A 118 36.44 0.16 8.69
C ARG A 118 36.62 1.50 7.99
N ASP A 119 35.58 2.03 7.34
CA ASP A 119 35.68 3.23 6.50
C ASP A 119 34.50 4.19 6.75
N PRO A 120 34.74 5.42 7.27
CA PRO A 120 33.71 6.44 7.43
C PRO A 120 32.99 6.80 6.14
N ASP A 121 33.68 6.76 4.99
CA ASP A 121 33.09 7.10 3.70
C ASP A 121 32.09 6.02 3.23
N ALA A 122 32.30 4.77 3.64
CA ALA A 122 31.38 3.67 3.36
C ALA A 122 30.03 3.82 4.07
N PHE A 123 29.95 4.59 5.16
CA PHE A 123 28.67 4.90 5.82
C PHE A 123 27.75 5.70 4.89
N GLY A 124 28.30 6.67 4.15
CA GLY A 124 27.55 7.45 3.18
C GLY A 124 26.95 6.58 2.08
N LEU A 125 27.70 5.60 1.58
CA LEU A 125 27.23 4.64 0.58
C LEU A 125 26.01 3.85 1.09
N ILE A 126 26.04 3.41 2.35
CA ILE A 126 24.92 2.70 2.98
C ILE A 126 23.68 3.58 3.08
N VAL A 127 23.82 4.84 3.48
CA VAL A 127 22.70 5.80 3.58
C VAL A 127 22.03 5.97 2.22
N HIS A 128 22.80 6.27 1.17
CA HIS A 128 22.26 6.44 -0.18
C HIS A 128 21.68 5.14 -0.75
N GLY A 129 22.34 4.01 -0.52
CA GLY A 129 21.85 2.69 -0.91
C GLY A 129 20.48 2.40 -0.29
N SER A 130 20.33 2.65 1.02
CA SER A 130 19.04 2.48 1.69
C SER A 130 17.94 3.38 1.13
N ALA A 131 18.27 4.63 0.76
CA ALA A 131 17.34 5.54 0.13
C ALA A 131 16.86 5.04 -1.25
N LEU A 132 17.75 4.43 -2.02
CA LEU A 132 17.41 3.81 -3.30
C LEU A 132 16.46 2.61 -3.13
N PHE A 133 16.69 1.75 -2.14
CA PHE A 133 15.79 0.63 -1.86
C PHE A 133 14.39 1.11 -1.44
N VAL A 134 14.31 2.16 -0.60
CA VAL A 134 13.02 2.78 -0.24
C VAL A 134 12.34 3.37 -1.47
N ALA A 135 13.08 4.07 -2.33
CA ALA A 135 12.55 4.63 -3.58
C ALA A 135 12.04 3.52 -4.53
N ALA A 136 12.77 2.41 -4.66
CA ALA A 136 12.38 1.27 -5.47
C ALA A 136 11.10 0.60 -4.94
N GLY A 137 11.01 0.37 -3.62
CA GLY A 137 9.79 -0.13 -2.99
C GLY A 137 8.61 0.84 -3.19
N GLY A 138 8.88 2.13 -3.07
CA GLY A 138 7.89 3.17 -3.32
C GLY A 138 7.40 3.21 -4.77
N ALA A 139 8.30 3.05 -5.74
CA ALA A 139 7.98 2.97 -7.15
C ALA A 139 7.13 1.73 -7.47
N THR A 140 7.46 0.57 -6.89
CA THR A 140 6.66 -0.65 -7.05
C THR A 140 5.23 -0.46 -6.54
N TYR A 141 5.06 0.12 -5.36
CA TYR A 141 3.73 0.41 -4.83
C TYR A 141 3.00 1.46 -5.65
N LEU A 142 3.69 2.51 -6.12
CA LEU A 142 3.08 3.53 -6.96
C LEU A 142 2.63 2.96 -8.31
N ALA A 143 3.43 2.10 -8.93
CA ALA A 143 3.05 1.38 -10.13
C ALA A 143 1.80 0.54 -9.89
N TRP A 144 1.76 -0.20 -8.78
CA TRP A 144 0.55 -0.94 -8.38
C TRP A 144 -0.66 -0.01 -8.15
N TYR A 145 -0.46 1.11 -7.47
CA TYR A 145 -1.52 2.08 -7.20
C TYR A 145 -2.12 2.67 -8.48
N LEU A 146 -1.30 2.94 -9.49
CA LEU A 146 -1.72 3.52 -10.76
C LEU A 146 -2.35 2.50 -11.72
N LEU A 147 -1.88 1.25 -11.68
CA LEU A 147 -2.32 0.21 -12.62
C LEU A 147 -3.58 -0.55 -12.15
N TRP A 148 -3.82 -0.59 -10.84
CA TRP A 148 -4.98 -1.29 -10.27
C TRP A 148 -6.02 -0.31 -9.76
N HIS A 149 -7.28 -0.50 -10.10
CA HIS A 149 -8.41 0.31 -9.61
C HIS A 149 -9.37 -0.52 -8.77
N GLU A 150 -9.96 0.14 -7.77
CA GLU A 150 -10.87 -0.48 -6.81
C GLU A 150 -12.30 -0.16 -7.24
N HIS A 151 -13.09 -1.19 -7.55
CA HIS A 151 -14.48 -1.04 -7.97
C HIS A 151 -15.39 -1.65 -6.91
N GLU A 152 -16.33 -0.85 -6.45
CA GLU A 152 -17.37 -1.27 -5.52
C GLU A 152 -18.56 -1.81 -6.31
N HIS A 153 -18.96 -3.04 -6.04
CA HIS A 153 -20.07 -3.71 -6.73
C HIS A 153 -21.22 -3.93 -5.76
N VAL A 154 -22.42 -3.52 -6.16
CA VAL A 154 -23.66 -3.75 -5.40
C VAL A 154 -24.49 -4.84 -6.09
N HIS A 155 -24.85 -5.90 -5.38
CA HIS A 155 -25.79 -6.93 -5.81
C HIS A 155 -27.25 -6.41 -5.67
N GLY A 156 -28.00 -6.44 -6.77
CA GLY A 156 -29.45 -6.22 -6.75
C GLY A 156 -30.20 -7.47 -6.24
N GLU A 157 -31.31 -7.26 -5.53
CA GLU A 157 -32.23 -8.34 -5.16
C GLU A 157 -32.77 -9.02 -6.43
N GLY A 158 -32.43 -10.29 -6.64
CA GLY A 158 -33.04 -11.15 -7.65
C GLY A 158 -32.37 -11.19 -9.04
N GLY A 159 -31.23 -10.54 -9.24
CA GLY A 159 -30.45 -10.67 -10.48
C GLY A 159 -29.47 -11.84 -10.42
N SER A 160 -29.39 -12.65 -11.47
CA SER A 160 -28.41 -13.74 -11.62
C SER A 160 -27.01 -13.27 -11.21
N ALA A 161 -26.36 -14.05 -10.34
CA ALA A 161 -25.02 -13.76 -9.82
C ALA A 161 -24.08 -13.40 -10.98
N PRO A 162 -23.45 -12.20 -10.98
CA PRO A 162 -22.52 -11.86 -12.04
C PRO A 162 -21.32 -12.82 -12.01
N LEU A 163 -20.75 -13.08 -13.17
CA LEU A 163 -19.72 -14.08 -13.41
C LEU A 163 -18.34 -13.54 -12.97
N HIS A 164 -18.16 -13.29 -11.66
CA HIS A 164 -16.88 -12.84 -11.09
C HIS A 164 -16.51 -13.64 -9.83
N ALA A 165 -15.21 -13.76 -9.58
CA ALA A 165 -14.70 -14.48 -8.41
C ALA A 165 -14.78 -13.60 -7.17
N HIS A 166 -15.15 -14.19 -6.04
CA HIS A 166 -15.12 -13.55 -4.72
C HIS A 166 -14.05 -14.24 -3.85
N THR A 167 -13.45 -13.49 -2.93
CA THR A 167 -12.62 -14.10 -1.88
C THR A 167 -13.49 -14.93 -0.94
N THR A 168 -12.90 -15.90 -0.23
CA THR A 168 -13.65 -16.78 0.69
C THR A 168 -14.31 -15.97 1.82
N GLN A 169 -13.63 -14.91 2.30
CA GLN A 169 -14.18 -13.99 3.28
C GLN A 169 -15.40 -13.23 2.74
N GLN A 170 -15.31 -12.66 1.53
CA GLN A 170 -16.43 -11.95 0.90
C GLN A 170 -17.63 -12.88 0.69
N LYS A 171 -17.40 -14.13 0.26
CA LYS A 171 -18.48 -15.13 0.12
C LYS A 171 -19.15 -15.43 1.45
N ARG A 172 -18.38 -15.53 2.53
CA ARG A 172 -18.89 -15.79 3.88
C ARG A 172 -19.70 -14.59 4.39
N GLU A 173 -19.20 -13.37 4.21
CA GLU A 173 -19.92 -12.14 4.56
C GLU A 173 -21.24 -11.99 3.77
N LEU A 174 -21.24 -12.31 2.47
CA LEU A 174 -22.43 -12.39 1.63
C LEU A 174 -23.45 -13.40 2.16
N ASN A 175 -22.98 -14.60 2.55
CA ASN A 175 -23.83 -15.69 3.02
C ASN A 175 -24.40 -15.45 4.44
N GLU A 176 -23.64 -14.84 5.34
CA GLU A 176 -24.03 -14.61 6.74
C GLU A 176 -24.94 -13.38 6.89
N SER A 177 -24.70 -12.32 6.12
CA SER A 177 -25.44 -11.06 6.29
C SER A 177 -26.82 -11.06 5.63
N GLY A 178 -27.03 -11.86 4.57
CA GLY A 178 -28.25 -11.82 3.74
C GLY A 178 -28.55 -10.44 3.11
N THR A 179 -27.74 -9.42 3.40
CA THR A 179 -27.94 -8.00 3.09
C THR A 179 -26.67 -7.27 2.67
N LEU A 180 -25.47 -7.87 2.83
CA LEU A 180 -24.21 -7.34 2.29
C LEU A 180 -24.27 -7.42 0.76
N LYS A 181 -24.87 -6.40 0.19
CA LYS A 181 -24.98 -6.24 -1.26
C LYS A 181 -23.68 -5.72 -1.83
N THR A 182 -22.76 -5.22 -1.01
CA THR A 182 -21.62 -4.44 -1.50
C THR A 182 -20.29 -5.08 -1.16
N HIS A 183 -19.48 -5.39 -2.17
CA HIS A 183 -18.12 -5.87 -2.02
C HIS A 183 -17.20 -5.22 -3.05
N THR A 184 -15.91 -5.30 -2.79
CA THR A 184 -14.92 -4.55 -3.55
C THR A 184 -13.98 -5.47 -4.31
N HIS A 185 -13.71 -5.12 -5.58
CA HIS A 185 -12.81 -5.84 -6.46
C HIS A 185 -11.67 -4.98 -6.96
N LEU A 186 -10.51 -5.60 -7.16
CA LEU A 186 -9.33 -4.97 -7.74
C LEU A 186 -9.23 -5.33 -9.23
N HIS A 187 -9.38 -4.34 -10.11
CA HIS A 187 -9.25 -4.51 -11.56
C HIS A 187 -7.91 -3.97 -12.06
N PHE A 188 -7.23 -4.76 -12.88
CA PHE A 188 -6.05 -4.31 -13.61
C PHE A 188 -6.47 -3.59 -14.90
N HIS A 189 -6.07 -2.33 -15.06
CA HIS A 189 -6.29 -1.57 -16.29
C HIS A 189 -4.93 -1.14 -16.86
N PRO A 190 -4.37 -1.87 -17.83
CA PRO A 190 -3.29 -1.34 -18.63
C PRO A 190 -3.87 -0.20 -19.46
N SER A 191 -3.29 1.00 -19.31
CA SER A 191 -3.62 2.25 -20.00
C SER A 191 -4.49 2.09 -21.25
N ASP A 192 -5.74 2.58 -21.21
CA ASP A 192 -6.49 3.18 -22.34
C ASP A 192 -8.00 3.35 -22.08
N LYS A 193 -8.55 2.94 -20.93
CA LYS A 193 -9.97 3.13 -20.62
C LYS A 193 -10.21 3.52 -19.16
N CYS A 194 -9.76 4.71 -18.77
CA CYS A 194 -10.40 5.43 -17.65
C CYS A 194 -11.78 5.89 -18.14
N VAL A 195 -12.74 4.98 -18.17
CA VAL A 195 -14.14 5.37 -18.33
C VAL A 195 -14.60 5.87 -16.96
N PRO A 196 -15.09 7.12 -16.84
CA PRO A 196 -15.63 7.61 -15.58
C PRO A 196 -16.71 6.64 -15.08
N SER A 197 -16.77 6.41 -13.77
CA SER A 197 -17.70 5.50 -13.08
C SER A 197 -19.18 5.67 -13.48
N ALA A 198 -19.54 6.79 -14.12
CA ALA A 198 -20.86 7.05 -14.70
C ALA A 198 -21.23 6.19 -15.93
N ALA A 199 -20.30 5.47 -16.57
CA ALA A 199 -20.62 4.69 -17.77
C ALA A 199 -20.81 3.18 -17.54
N HIS A 200 -20.80 2.70 -16.28
CA HIS A 200 -21.49 1.45 -15.93
C HIS A 200 -23.00 1.72 -15.84
N GLY A 201 -23.58 2.26 -16.92
CA GLY A 201 -25.01 2.29 -17.11
C GLY A 201 -25.49 0.86 -17.32
N HIS A 202 -26.46 0.44 -16.51
CA HIS A 202 -27.22 -0.79 -16.71
C HIS A 202 -27.64 -0.89 -18.18
N GLY A 203 -27.01 -1.81 -18.92
CA GLY A 203 -27.54 -2.28 -20.18
C GLY A 203 -28.83 -3.03 -19.90
N GLN A 204 -29.96 -2.30 -19.90
CA GLN A 204 -31.29 -2.89 -20.01
C GLN A 204 -31.39 -3.61 -21.36
N GLY A 205 -30.98 -4.88 -21.37
CA GLY A 205 -31.38 -5.82 -22.41
C GLY A 205 -32.83 -6.21 -22.21
N HIS A 206 -33.77 -5.35 -22.60
CA HIS A 206 -35.17 -5.74 -22.77
C HIS A 206 -35.27 -6.64 -24.01
N GLY A 207 -35.06 -7.95 -23.82
CA GLY A 207 -35.47 -8.96 -24.78
C GLY A 207 -36.97 -9.18 -24.69
N HIS A 208 -37.74 -8.43 -25.49
CA HIS A 208 -39.11 -8.79 -25.83
C HIS A 208 -39.08 -10.11 -26.62
N SER A 209 -39.59 -11.21 -26.06
CA SER A 209 -40.10 -12.32 -26.88
C SER A 209 -41.61 -12.42 -26.67
N HIS A 210 -42.32 -11.98 -27.70
CA HIS A 210 -43.76 -12.12 -27.86
C HIS A 210 -44.20 -13.57 -27.67
N GLY A 211 -45.23 -13.76 -26.86
CA GLY A 211 -46.07 -14.93 -26.93
C GLY A 211 -46.86 -14.91 -28.25
N HIS A 212 -46.85 -16.04 -28.95
CA HIS A 212 -47.92 -16.43 -29.84
C HIS A 212 -48.38 -17.81 -29.40
N GLY A 213 -49.53 -17.83 -28.73
CA GLY A 213 -50.42 -18.97 -28.76
C GLY A 213 -51.32 -18.83 -29.98
N GLU A 214 -51.49 -19.93 -30.70
CA GLU A 214 -52.49 -20.28 -31.73
C GLU A 214 -51.93 -21.59 -32.32
N ALA A 215 -52.66 -22.68 -32.55
CA ALA A 215 -54.00 -23.13 -32.21
C ALA A 215 -53.95 -24.67 -32.36
#